data_AF-A0A1Q7TWJ2-F1
#
_entry.id   AF-A0A1Q7TWJ2-F1
#
_cell.length_a   1.000
_cell.length_b   1.000
_cell.length_c   1.000
_cell.angle_alpha   90.00
_cell.angle_beta   90.00
_cell.angle_gamma   90.00
#
_symmetry.space_group_name_H-M   'P 1'
#
loop_
_entity.id
_entity.type
_entity.pdbx_description
1 polymer ?
#
loop_
_entity_poly.entity_id
_entity_poly.type
_entity_poly.pdbx_seq_one_letter_code
_entity_poly.pdbx_strand_id
1 'polypeptide(L)'
;MDVDHLRMLSARGSLGTHGDRHLPLGRLPRAAVLDDVAMSLDTLAAWTGVRPVALTYPYGTFAASTQDAGDAAAALGIEVAFTLERAANVDLTRPHHLARFDCNDLPGGKQPCFSVESLFAAAPPARWYRRAA
;
A
#
# COMPACT_ATOMS: atom_id res chain seq x y z
N MET A 1 4.78 16.97 -7.75
CA MET A 1 3.32 17.08 -7.61
C MET A 1 3.05 18.27 -6.71
N ASP A 2 2.14 19.15 -7.07
CA ASP A 2 1.73 20.29 -6.22
C ASP A 2 0.35 20.04 -5.60
N VAL A 3 -0.13 20.99 -4.80
CA VAL A 3 -1.39 20.88 -4.06
C VAL A 3 -2.61 20.83 -5.00
N ASP A 4 -2.58 21.52 -6.15
CA ASP A 4 -3.72 21.50 -7.07
C ASP A 4 -3.85 20.14 -7.77
N HIS A 5 -2.72 19.51 -8.10
CA HIS A 5 -2.70 18.12 -8.55
C HIS A 5 -3.22 17.15 -7.46
N LEU A 6 -2.88 17.37 -6.19
CA LEU A 6 -3.38 16.53 -5.09
C LEU A 6 -4.89 16.69 -4.89
N ARG A 7 -5.42 17.92 -4.96
CA ARG A 7 -6.87 18.19 -4.92
C ARG A 7 -7.60 17.47 -6.04
N MET A 8 -7.05 17.52 -7.25
CA MET A 8 -7.59 16.85 -8.43
C MET A 8 -7.65 15.31 -8.25
N LEU A 9 -6.59 14.69 -7.71
CA LEU A 9 -6.57 13.25 -7.43
C LEU A 9 -7.54 12.87 -6.32
N SER A 10 -7.59 13.68 -5.25
CA SER A 10 -8.50 13.50 -4.12
C SER A 10 -9.97 13.52 -4.56
N ALA A 11 -10.35 14.50 -5.39
CA ALA A 11 -11.70 14.61 -5.97
C ALA A 11 -12.11 13.40 -6.84
N ARG A 12 -11.13 12.61 -7.30
CA ARG A 12 -11.35 11.38 -8.08
C ARG A 12 -11.19 10.11 -7.25
N GLY A 13 -11.03 10.20 -5.93
CA GLY A 13 -10.77 9.05 -5.07
C GLY A 13 -9.47 8.31 -5.39
N SER A 14 -8.51 8.99 -6.03
CA SER A 14 -7.26 8.41 -6.53
C SER A 14 -6.04 8.79 -5.68
N LEU A 15 -6.27 9.35 -4.48
CA LEU A 15 -5.21 9.77 -3.56
C LEU A 15 -5.12 8.81 -2.36
N GLY A 16 -3.91 8.36 -2.07
CA GLY A 16 -3.55 7.57 -0.89
C GLY A 16 -2.34 8.17 -0.18
N THR A 17 -1.99 7.64 1.00
CA THR A 17 -0.77 8.00 1.74
C THR A 17 0.38 7.04 1.43
N HIS A 18 1.61 7.54 1.54
CA HIS A 18 2.85 6.75 1.49
C HIS A 18 3.71 7.00 2.74
N GLY A 19 3.07 7.29 3.88
CA GLY A 19 3.75 7.81 5.07
C GLY A 19 4.19 9.26 4.89
N ASP A 20 4.81 9.81 5.94
CA ASP A 20 5.36 11.17 5.93
C ASP A 20 6.86 11.15 5.58
N ARG A 21 7.61 10.30 6.28
CA ARG A 21 9.08 10.29 6.22
C ARG A 21 9.66 9.14 5.39
N HIS A 22 8.81 8.40 4.68
CA HIS A 22 9.19 7.24 3.86
C HIS A 22 10.01 6.20 4.67
N LEU A 23 9.53 5.86 5.87
CA LEU A 23 10.18 4.92 6.80
C LEU A 23 9.65 3.50 6.60
N PRO A 24 10.48 2.45 6.81
CA PRO A 24 10.02 1.07 6.75
C PRO A 24 9.12 0.75 7.96
N LEU A 25 7.81 1.01 7.84
CA LEU A 25 6.87 1.01 8.96
C LEU A 25 6.90 -0.27 9.81
N GLY A 26 7.03 -1.43 9.17
CA GLY A 26 7.12 -2.73 9.87
C GLY A 26 8.36 -2.92 10.76
N ARG A 27 9.34 -2.01 10.71
CA ARG A 27 10.53 -1.99 11.57
C ARG A 27 10.45 -0.95 12.69
N LEU A 28 9.36 -0.20 12.76
CA LEU A 28 9.19 0.86 13.76
C LEU A 28 8.35 0.37 14.94
N PRO A 29 8.54 0.94 16.13
CA PRO A 29 7.56 0.82 17.20
C PRO A 29 6.19 1.34 16.76
N ARG A 30 5.11 0.73 17.25
CA ARG A 30 3.72 1.10 16.89
C ARG A 30 3.45 2.61 16.97
N ALA A 31 3.93 3.28 18.02
CA ALA A 31 3.74 4.72 18.18
C ALA A 31 4.34 5.52 17.02
N ALA A 32 5.55 5.17 16.57
CA ALA A 32 6.20 5.84 15.45
C ALA A 32 5.49 5.56 14.10
N VAL A 33 4.87 4.39 13.93
CA VAL A 33 4.01 4.11 12.76
C VAL A 33 2.77 5.01 12.79
N LEU A 34 2.12 5.12 13.96
CA LEU A 34 0.95 5.97 14.13
C LEU A 34 1.27 7.43 13.82
N ASP A 35 2.37 7.95 14.37
CA ASP A 35 2.79 9.34 14.17
C ASP A 35 3.10 9.65 12.69
N ASP A 36 3.88 8.79 12.02
CA ASP A 36 4.25 9.00 10.61
C ASP A 36 3.05 8.95 9.66
N VAL A 37 2.17 7.95 9.85
CA VAL A 37 0.97 7.80 9.01
C VAL A 37 -0.04 8.90 9.30
N ALA A 38 -0.26 9.26 10.57
CA ALA A 38 -1.20 10.32 10.94
C ALA A 38 -0.76 11.68 10.38
N MET A 39 0.53 12.01 10.47
CA MET A 39 1.07 13.26 9.91
C MET A 39 0.78 13.39 8.41
N SER A 40 1.02 12.31 7.65
CA SER A 40 0.75 12.27 6.22
C SER A 40 -0.75 12.41 5.91
N LEU A 41 -1.60 11.69 6.64
CA LEU A 41 -3.05 11.76 6.46
C LEU A 41 -3.63 13.14 6.80
N ASP A 42 -3.17 13.74 7.90
CA ASP A 42 -3.61 15.07 8.36
C ASP A 42 -3.19 16.15 7.35
N THR A 43 -1.96 16.05 6.82
CA THR A 43 -1.45 16.97 5.79
C THR A 43 -2.26 16.88 4.50
N LEU A 44 -2.53 15.66 4.01
CA LEU A 44 -3.34 15.46 2.80
C LEU A 44 -4.79 15.92 3.01
N ALA A 45 -5.36 15.69 4.20
CA ALA A 45 -6.68 16.20 4.56
C ALA A 45 -6.71 17.73 4.60
N ALA A 46 -5.69 18.39 5.17
CA ALA A 46 -5.60 19.84 5.22
C ALA A 46 -5.51 20.48 3.82
N TRP A 47 -4.82 19.83 2.88
CA TRP A 47 -4.66 20.35 1.52
C TRP A 47 -5.86 20.08 0.60
N THR A 48 -6.52 18.93 0.78
CA THR A 48 -7.53 18.44 -0.16
C THR A 48 -8.95 18.41 0.40
N GLY A 49 -9.13 18.60 1.70
CA GLY A 49 -10.42 18.51 2.39
C GLY A 49 -10.91 17.07 2.63
N VAL A 50 -10.18 16.06 2.15
CA VAL A 50 -10.52 14.64 2.28
C VAL A 50 -9.35 13.88 2.87
N ARG A 51 -9.62 13.10 3.92
CA ARG A 51 -8.62 12.19 4.50
C ARG A 51 -8.55 10.92 3.64
N PRO A 52 -7.38 10.56 3.08
CA PRO A 52 -7.25 9.32 2.32
C PRO A 52 -7.47 8.07 3.18
N VAL A 53 -7.96 6.99 2.56
CA VAL A 53 -8.20 5.69 3.22
C VAL A 53 -7.29 4.57 2.72
N ALA A 54 -6.37 4.87 1.78
CA ALA A 54 -5.45 3.90 1.20
C ALA A 54 -4.00 4.21 1.58
N LEU A 55 -3.22 3.18 1.88
CA LEU A 55 -1.78 3.27 2.18
C LEU A 55 -0.96 2.44 1.18
N THR A 56 0.18 2.95 0.74
CA THR A 56 1.25 2.09 0.21
C THR A 56 2.38 2.06 1.21
N TYR A 57 2.87 0.88 1.60
CA TYR A 57 4.00 0.81 2.53
C TYR A 57 5.28 1.34 1.86
N PRO A 58 6.03 2.29 2.48
CA PRO A 58 7.37 2.64 2.03
C PRO A 58 8.26 1.42 1.93
N TYR A 59 9.01 1.31 0.83
CA TYR A 59 9.77 0.11 0.43
C TYR A 59 8.95 -1.16 0.19
N GLY A 60 7.73 -1.28 0.72
CA GLY A 60 6.76 -2.35 0.48
C GLY A 60 7.22 -3.78 0.75
N THR A 61 8.43 -4.00 1.26
CA THR A 61 8.97 -5.33 1.55
C THR A 61 8.19 -6.01 2.69
N PHE A 62 8.27 -7.33 2.77
CA PHE A 62 7.70 -8.11 3.87
C PHE A 62 8.05 -7.53 5.26
N ALA A 63 9.30 -7.11 5.47
CA ALA A 63 9.74 -6.51 6.72
C ALA A 63 9.25 -5.07 6.95
N ALA A 64 8.83 -4.35 5.90
CA ALA A 64 8.28 -3.00 5.98
C ALA A 64 6.74 -3.00 6.11
N SER A 65 6.07 -4.12 5.81
CA SER A 65 4.62 -4.27 5.83
C SER A 65 4.18 -5.39 6.79
N THR A 66 4.60 -5.34 8.05
CA THR A 66 4.23 -6.34 9.07
C THR A 66 2.74 -6.22 9.46
N GLN A 67 2.20 -7.24 10.13
CA GLN A 67 0.83 -7.20 10.66
C GLN A 67 0.65 -6.01 11.62
N ASP A 68 1.58 -5.80 12.55
CA ASP A 68 1.50 -4.72 13.54
C ASP A 68 1.46 -3.34 12.89
N ALA A 69 2.18 -3.14 11.77
CA ALA A 69 2.11 -1.91 11.00
C ALA A 69 0.76 -1.74 10.29
N GLY A 70 0.18 -2.83 9.77
CA GLY A 70 -1.20 -2.84 9.25
C GLY A 70 -2.24 -2.50 10.32
N ASP A 71 -2.14 -3.10 11.50
CA ASP A 71 -3.05 -2.84 12.62
C ASP A 71 -2.90 -1.41 13.17
N ALA A 72 -1.71 -0.81 13.05
CA ALA A 72 -1.49 0.59 13.39
C ALA A 72 -2.13 1.53 12.35
N ALA A 73 -1.92 1.26 11.06
CA ALA A 73 -2.54 2.02 9.97
C ALA A 73 -4.08 1.92 10.01
N ALA A 74 -4.62 0.73 10.26
CA ALA A 74 -6.07 0.50 10.40
C ALA A 74 -6.68 1.35 11.53
N ALA A 75 -5.98 1.51 12.65
CA ALA A 75 -6.42 2.35 13.76
C ALA A 75 -6.52 3.84 13.40
N LEU A 76 -5.93 4.28 12.28
CA LEU A 76 -6.00 5.63 11.74
C LEU A 76 -7.06 5.79 10.62
N GLY A 77 -7.86 4.75 10.37
CA GLY A 77 -8.90 4.75 9.34
C GLY A 77 -8.42 4.33 7.95
N ILE A 78 -7.24 3.72 7.83
CA ILE A 78 -6.83 3.08 6.57
C ILE A 78 -7.71 1.84 6.33
N GLU A 79 -8.37 1.80 5.19
CA GLU A 79 -9.23 0.69 4.76
C GLU A 79 -8.44 -0.35 3.95
N VAL A 80 -7.49 0.09 3.13
CA VAL A 80 -6.66 -0.79 2.28
C VAL A 80 -5.19 -0.37 2.30
N ALA A 81 -4.27 -1.35 2.25
CA ALA A 81 -2.84 -1.07 2.12
C ALA A 81 -2.11 -2.05 1.19
N PHE A 82 -1.12 -1.53 0.46
CA PHE A 82 -0.42 -2.24 -0.61
C PHE A 82 1.05 -2.51 -0.26
N THR A 83 1.47 -3.77 -0.42
CA THR A 83 2.86 -4.25 -0.28
C THR A 83 3.59 -4.23 -1.63
N LEU A 84 4.76 -4.87 -1.73
CA LEU A 84 5.43 -5.20 -3.00
C LEU A 84 5.47 -6.71 -3.27
N GLU A 85 4.60 -7.49 -2.61
CA GLU A 85 4.46 -8.90 -2.95
C GLU A 85 3.96 -9.02 -4.40
N ARG A 86 4.73 -9.67 -5.27
CA ARG A 86 4.37 -9.95 -6.67
C ARG A 86 3.43 -11.14 -6.73
N ALA A 87 2.17 -10.93 -6.38
CA ALA A 87 1.18 -11.99 -6.22
C ALA A 87 -0.25 -11.50 -6.51
N ALA A 88 -1.14 -12.46 -6.75
CA ALA A 88 -2.57 -12.22 -6.93
C ALA A 88 -3.29 -12.17 -5.57
N ASN A 89 -4.15 -11.16 -5.38
CA ASN A 89 -5.09 -11.11 -4.27
C ASN A 89 -6.34 -11.93 -4.64
N VAL A 90 -6.54 -13.08 -3.99
CA VAL A 90 -7.67 -13.99 -4.27
C VAL A 90 -8.95 -13.62 -3.51
N ASP A 91 -8.81 -12.86 -2.43
CA ASP A 91 -9.89 -12.27 -1.64
C ASP A 91 -9.40 -10.97 -0.99
N LEU A 92 -10.29 -10.28 -0.28
CA LEU A 92 -10.01 -9.02 0.43
C LEU A 92 -10.04 -9.18 1.95
N THR A 93 -9.86 -10.40 2.47
CA THR A 93 -9.89 -10.67 3.93
C THR A 93 -8.71 -10.06 4.69
N ARG A 94 -7.66 -9.65 3.96
CA ARG A 94 -6.44 -8.99 4.48
C ARG A 94 -6.22 -7.67 3.74
N PRO A 95 -7.10 -6.68 3.93
CA PRO A 95 -7.11 -5.48 3.09
C PRO A 95 -5.87 -4.60 3.33
N HIS A 96 -5.17 -4.76 4.45
CA HIS A 96 -3.92 -4.04 4.76
C HIS A 96 -2.64 -4.72 4.26
N HIS A 97 -2.75 -5.82 3.51
CA HIS A 97 -1.59 -6.56 2.99
C HIS A 97 -1.79 -6.97 1.53
N LEU A 98 -2.43 -6.12 0.74
CA LEU A 98 -2.69 -6.41 -0.67
C LEU A 98 -1.37 -6.46 -1.44
N ALA A 99 -1.20 -7.54 -2.20
CA ALA A 99 -0.13 -7.72 -3.15
C ALA A 99 -0.31 -6.83 -4.38
N ARG A 100 0.78 -6.54 -5.11
CA ARG A 100 0.74 -5.85 -6.39
C ARG A 100 1.87 -6.31 -7.30
N PHE A 101 1.61 -6.27 -8.60
CA PHE A 101 2.65 -6.50 -9.60
C PHE A 101 3.40 -5.20 -9.89
N ASP A 102 4.69 -5.33 -10.20
CA ASP A 102 5.41 -4.27 -10.89
C ASP A 102 4.90 -4.22 -12.33
N CYS A 103 4.59 -3.02 -12.84
CA CYS A 103 4.15 -2.87 -14.23
C CYS A 103 5.21 -3.33 -15.23
N ASN A 104 6.50 -3.36 -14.83
CA ASN A 104 7.56 -3.91 -15.65
C ASN A 104 7.46 -5.43 -15.84
N ASP A 105 6.85 -6.15 -14.89
CA ASP A 105 6.75 -7.61 -14.86
C ASP A 105 5.50 -8.15 -15.58
N LEU A 106 4.53 -7.26 -15.87
CA LEU A 106 3.28 -7.60 -16.52
C LEU A 106 3.40 -7.62 -18.05
N PRO A 107 2.46 -8.26 -18.77
CA PRO A 107 2.41 -8.18 -20.23
C PRO A 107 2.46 -6.73 -20.74
N GLY A 108 3.35 -6.46 -21.70
CA GLY A 108 3.61 -5.10 -22.20
C GLY A 108 4.61 -4.27 -21.37
N GLY A 109 5.08 -4.80 -20.23
CA GLY A 109 6.14 -4.23 -19.42
C GLY A 109 7.54 -4.41 -20.03
N LYS A 110 8.55 -3.87 -19.34
CA LYS A 110 9.95 -3.93 -19.80
C LYS A 110 10.56 -5.34 -19.70
N GLN A 111 10.08 -6.16 -18.76
CA GLN A 111 10.58 -7.51 -18.49
C GLN A 111 9.40 -8.42 -18.10
N PRO A 112 8.49 -8.74 -19.03
CA PRO A 112 7.28 -9.49 -18.71
C PRO A 112 7.62 -10.89 -18.21
N CYS A 113 7.18 -11.19 -16.98
CA CYS A 113 7.30 -12.50 -16.34
C CYS A 113 6.06 -13.39 -16.59
N PHE A 114 4.99 -12.81 -17.14
CA PHE A 114 3.73 -13.48 -17.43
C PHE A 114 3.28 -13.16 -18.87
N SER A 115 2.60 -14.10 -19.52
CA SER A 115 1.82 -13.80 -20.73
C SER A 115 0.40 -13.37 -20.34
N VAL A 116 -0.35 -12.78 -21.28
CA VAL A 116 -1.77 -12.42 -21.03
C VAL A 116 -2.58 -13.67 -20.70
N GLU A 117 -2.32 -14.76 -21.40
CA GLU A 117 -2.99 -16.06 -21.25
C GLU A 117 -2.65 -16.71 -19.90
N SER A 118 -1.41 -16.56 -19.43
CA SER A 118 -0.94 -17.22 -18.22
C SER A 118 -1.17 -16.42 -16.93
N LEU A 119 -1.39 -15.09 -17.02
CA LEU A 119 -1.39 -14.20 -15.86
C LEU A 119 -2.31 -14.69 -14.72
N PHE A 120 -3.57 -14.96 -15.04
CA PHE A 120 -4.56 -15.36 -14.03
C PHE A 120 -4.40 -16.80 -13.53
N ALA A 121 -3.73 -17.67 -14.31
CA ALA A 121 -3.53 -19.07 -13.96
C ALA A 121 -2.20 -19.31 -13.21
N ALA A 122 -1.17 -18.52 -13.51
CA ALA A 122 0.20 -18.74 -13.05
C ALA A 122 0.63 -17.78 -11.92
N ALA A 123 -0.07 -16.68 -11.71
CA ALA A 123 0.25 -15.76 -10.63
C ALA A 123 0.12 -16.48 -9.26
N PRO A 124 1.17 -16.46 -8.42
CA PRO A 124 1.07 -17.04 -7.09
C PRO A 124 0.06 -16.23 -6.25
N PRO A 125 -0.73 -16.87 -5.37
CA PRO A 125 -1.59 -16.14 -4.45
C PRO A 125 -0.75 -15.42 -3.40
N ALA A 126 -1.21 -14.25 -2.94
CA ALA A 126 -0.56 -13.47 -1.90
C ALA A 126 -0.42 -14.27 -0.59
N ARG A 127 0.70 -14.08 0.11
CA ARG A 127 1.08 -14.82 1.32
C ARG A 127 1.79 -13.94 2.35
N TRP A 128 2.18 -12.71 2.05
CA TRP A 128 2.91 -11.85 2.99
C TRP A 128 2.07 -11.42 4.20
N TYR A 129 0.75 -11.63 4.18
CA TYR A 129 -0.10 -11.52 5.37
C TYR A 129 0.09 -12.67 6.37
N ARG A 130 0.64 -13.82 5.94
CA ARG A 130 0.87 -14.97 6.82
C ARG A 130 2.15 -14.67 7.59
N ARG A 131 2.05 -14.62 8.93
CA ARG A 131 3.20 -14.46 9.82
C ARG A 131 4.34 -15.39 9.37
N ALA A 132 5.56 -14.87 9.35
CA ALA A 132 6.72 -15.75 9.41
C ALA A 132 6.54 -16.61 10.67
N ALA A 133 6.55 -17.93 10.49
CA ALA A 133 6.55 -18.88 11.59
C ALA A 133 7.76 -18.65 12.51
#